data_AF-A0A660TIH9-F1
#
_entry.id   AF-A0A660TIH9-F1
#
_cell.length_a   1.000
_cell.length_b   1.000
_cell.length_c   1.000
_cell.angle_alpha   90.00
_cell.angle_beta   90.00
_cell.angle_gamma   90.00
#
_symmetry.space_group_name_H-M   'P 1'
#
loop_
_entity.id
_entity.type
_entity.pdbx_description
1 polymer ?
#
loop_
_entity_poly.entity_id
_entity_poly.type
_entity_poly.pdbx_seq_one_letter_code
_entity_poly.pdbx_strand_id
1 'polypeptide(L)'
;MSGFSWINDIFGVRKPIIGMVHLLPLPGSPFYREKKMNDIINKAVDEARILEDAGVNGLQVENMWDNPYLKADEIGHETTAALAVCA
;
A
#
# COMPACT_ATOMS: atom_id res chain seq x y z
N MET A 1 -8.04 -32.25 7.70
CA MET A 1 -8.31 -30.91 7.10
C MET A 1 -6.99 -30.17 6.96
N SER A 2 -6.35 -30.20 5.78
CA SER A 2 -5.10 -29.48 5.49
C SER A 2 -5.42 -28.02 5.12
N GLY A 3 -5.88 -27.22 6.08
CA GLY A 3 -6.53 -25.93 5.82
C GLY A 3 -5.62 -24.75 5.39
N PHE A 4 -4.31 -24.93 5.26
CA PHE A 4 -3.39 -23.77 5.11
C PHE A 4 -2.16 -24.03 4.22
N SER A 5 -2.21 -24.99 3.28
CA SER A 5 -1.06 -25.26 2.39
C SER A 5 -0.57 -23.98 1.71
N TRP A 6 -1.51 -23.27 1.07
CA TRP A 6 -1.19 -22.10 0.25
C TRP A 6 -0.53 -20.95 1.02
N ILE A 7 -0.82 -20.77 2.32
CA ILE A 7 -0.20 -19.70 3.12
C ILE A 7 1.30 -19.97 3.26
N ASN A 8 1.66 -21.20 3.58
CA ASN A 8 3.06 -21.59 3.70
C ASN A 8 3.73 -21.62 2.32
N ASP A 9 2.99 -21.95 1.26
CA ASP A 9 3.50 -21.96 -0.12
C ASP A 9 3.83 -20.54 -0.62
N ILE A 10 3.05 -19.51 -0.22
CA ILE A 10 3.31 -18.10 -0.58
C ILE A 10 4.36 -17.45 0.33
N PHE A 11 4.22 -17.61 1.65
CA PHE A 11 4.98 -16.82 2.62
C PHE A 11 6.10 -17.58 3.33
N GLY A 12 6.26 -18.88 3.08
CA GLY A 12 7.26 -19.73 3.73
C GLY A 12 7.02 -20.01 5.22
N VAL A 13 5.94 -19.48 5.78
CA VAL A 13 5.55 -19.63 7.19
C VAL A 13 4.05 -19.87 7.32
N ARG A 14 3.64 -20.60 8.35
CA ARG A 14 2.21 -20.87 8.62
C ARG A 14 1.42 -19.64 9.08
N LYS A 15 2.09 -18.66 9.69
CA LYS A 15 1.48 -17.45 10.27
C LYS A 15 2.29 -16.22 9.83
N PRO A 16 2.06 -15.71 8.61
CA PRO A 16 2.82 -14.58 8.11
C PRO A 16 2.45 -13.29 8.83
N ILE A 17 3.42 -12.38 8.92
CA ILE A 17 3.22 -10.97 9.27
C ILE A 17 3.17 -10.18 7.97
N ILE A 18 2.09 -9.43 7.74
CA ILE A 18 1.94 -8.55 6.59
C ILE A 18 2.13 -7.10 7.05
N GLY A 19 3.15 -6.43 6.53
CA GLY A 19 3.41 -5.02 6.81
C GLY A 19 2.54 -4.11 5.95
N MET A 20 2.05 -3.00 6.53
CA MET A 20 1.27 -2.01 5.80
C MET A 20 2.16 -0.84 5.36
N VAL A 21 2.20 -0.58 4.06
CA VAL A 21 2.81 0.61 3.47
C VAL A 21 1.72 1.65 3.29
N HIS A 22 1.84 2.78 4.00
CA HIS A 22 0.84 3.85 3.92
C HIS A 22 1.32 4.91 2.94
N LEU A 23 0.65 4.98 1.78
CA LEU A 23 0.97 5.99 0.79
C LEU A 23 0.64 7.39 1.31
N LEU A 24 1.44 8.37 0.91
CA LEU A 24 1.09 9.79 1.02
C LEU A 24 -0.24 10.06 0.28
N PRO A 25 -0.92 11.19 0.57
CA PRO A 25 -2.14 11.56 -0.16
C PRO A 25 -1.92 11.46 -1.68
N LEU A 26 -2.79 10.71 -2.36
CA LEU A 26 -2.69 10.47 -3.80
C LEU A 26 -3.32 11.62 -4.59
N PRO A 27 -2.99 11.78 -5.88
CA PRO A 27 -3.76 12.64 -6.78
C PRO A 27 -5.27 12.39 -6.64
N GLY A 28 -6.04 13.46 -6.60
CA GLY A 28 -7.50 13.42 -6.40
C GLY A 28 -7.93 13.47 -4.92
N SER A 29 -7.05 13.16 -3.96
CA SER A 29 -7.41 13.24 -2.54
C SER A 29 -7.44 14.68 -2.00
N PRO A 30 -8.27 14.99 -0.99
CA PRO A 30 -8.44 16.37 -0.49
C PRO A 30 -7.17 17.01 0.09
N PHE A 31 -6.22 16.20 0.58
CA PHE A 31 -4.94 16.68 1.10
C PHE A 31 -3.76 16.50 0.14
N TYR A 32 -4.02 16.17 -1.12
CA TYR A 32 -2.99 16.19 -2.14
C TYR A 32 -2.46 17.60 -2.35
N ARG A 33 -1.14 17.78 -2.23
CA ARG A 33 -0.44 19.08 -2.36
C ARG A 33 0.49 19.11 -3.57
N GLU A 34 0.03 18.61 -4.72
CA GLU A 34 0.76 18.61 -6.00
C GLU A 34 2.19 18.03 -5.92
N LYS A 35 2.38 17.00 -5.10
CA LYS A 35 3.66 16.26 -5.04
C LYS A 35 3.91 15.56 -6.38
N LYS A 36 5.17 15.33 -6.75
CA LYS A 36 5.43 14.49 -7.92
C LYS A 36 5.10 13.05 -7.56
N MET A 37 4.62 12.26 -8.53
CA MET A 37 4.33 10.84 -8.29
C MET A 37 5.55 10.09 -7.75
N ASN A 38 6.76 10.45 -8.20
CA ASN A 38 8.02 9.90 -7.69
C ASN A 38 8.22 10.14 -6.19
N ASP A 39 7.71 11.23 -5.63
CA ASP A 39 7.83 11.49 -4.19
C ASP A 39 7.00 10.49 -3.38
N ILE A 40 5.81 10.13 -3.88
CA ILE A 40 4.92 9.12 -3.29
C ILE A 40 5.57 7.74 -3.39
N ILE A 41 6.07 7.38 -4.58
CA ILE A 41 6.72 6.08 -4.83
C ILE A 41 7.97 5.93 -3.96
N ASN A 42 8.83 6.94 -3.90
CA ASN A 42 10.05 6.87 -3.09
C ASN A 42 9.72 6.66 -1.61
N LYS A 43 8.71 7.38 -1.08
CA LYS A 43 8.25 7.21 0.30
C LYS A 43 7.72 5.80 0.55
N ALA A 44 6.96 5.25 -0.40
CA ALA A 44 6.43 3.89 -0.32
C ALA A 44 7.54 2.82 -0.33
N VAL A 45 8.54 2.99 -1.22
CA VAL A 45 9.71 2.11 -1.31
C VAL A 45 10.56 2.17 -0.03
N ASP A 46 10.75 3.37 0.54
CA ASP A 46 11.49 3.52 1.80
C ASP A 46 10.77 2.80 2.96
N GLU A 47 9.44 2.90 3.06
CA GLU A 47 8.66 2.15 4.05
C GLU A 47 8.71 0.63 3.81
N ALA A 48 8.57 0.20 2.55
CA ALA A 48 8.66 -1.21 2.18
C ALA A 48 9.99 -1.83 2.58
N ARG A 49 11.11 -1.12 2.37
CA ARG A 49 12.45 -1.58 2.79
C ARG A 49 12.58 -1.70 4.30
N ILE A 50 12.06 -0.74 5.05
CA ILE A 50 12.06 -0.80 6.52
C ILE A 50 11.30 -2.03 7.02
N LEU A 51 10.14 -2.32 6.41
CA LEU A 51 9.34 -3.49 6.76
C LEU A 51 10.03 -4.81 6.38
N GLU A 52 10.63 -4.87 5.18
CA GLU A 52 11.44 -6.00 4.72
C GLU A 52 12.62 -6.27 5.69
N ASP A 53 13.38 -5.23 6.05
CA ASP A 53 14.49 -5.32 7.00
C ASP A 53 14.03 -5.75 8.41
N ALA A 54 12.78 -5.44 8.78
CA ALA A 54 12.16 -5.87 10.03
C ALA A 54 11.67 -7.33 10.00
N GLY A 55 11.75 -8.01 8.85
CA GLY A 55 11.41 -9.43 8.71
C GLY A 55 9.93 -9.73 8.54
N VAL A 56 9.13 -8.79 8.00
CA VAL A 56 7.76 -9.12 7.57
C VAL A 56 7.78 -10.12 6.43
N ASN A 57 6.73 -10.93 6.31
CA ASN A 57 6.64 -11.98 5.29
C ASN A 57 5.99 -11.49 3.99
N GLY A 58 5.27 -10.37 4.04
CA GLY A 58 4.64 -9.74 2.89
C GLY A 58 4.27 -8.29 3.17
N LEU A 59 3.84 -7.60 2.12
CA LEU A 59 3.46 -6.19 2.16
C LEU A 59 2.03 -6.02 1.65
N GLN A 60 1.31 -5.08 2.23
CA GLN A 60 0.05 -4.53 1.70
C GLN A 60 0.25 -3.02 1.50
N VAL A 61 -0.17 -2.52 0.34
CA VAL A 61 -0.09 -1.09 0.00
C VAL A 61 -1.48 -0.47 0.15
N GLU A 62 -1.58 0.65 0.86
CA GLU A 62 -2.84 1.32 1.18
C GLU A 62 -2.74 2.83 1.03
N ASN A 63 -3.79 3.45 0.49
CA ASN A 63 -3.95 4.91 0.37
C ASN A 63 -4.56 5.56 1.63
N MET A 64 -4.06 5.18 2.82
CA MET A 64 -4.62 5.61 4.11
C MET A 64 -4.63 7.14 4.31
N TRP A 65 -3.73 7.86 3.65
CA TRP A 65 -3.64 9.32 3.75
C TRP A 65 -4.48 10.08 2.74
N ASP A 66 -5.38 9.41 2.00
CA ASP A 66 -6.42 10.09 1.21
C ASP A 66 -7.52 10.72 2.10
N ASN A 67 -7.41 10.59 3.43
CA ASN A 67 -8.28 11.22 4.42
C ASN A 67 -8.38 12.76 4.23
N PRO A 68 -9.56 13.39 4.26
CA PRO A 68 -10.89 12.77 4.30
C PRO A 68 -11.22 12.01 3.02
N TYR A 69 -11.68 10.77 3.17
CA TYR A 69 -12.04 9.93 2.03
C TYR A 69 -13.23 10.52 1.27
N LEU A 70 -13.08 10.62 -0.04
CA LEU A 70 -14.16 10.98 -0.96
C LEU A 70 -15.21 9.88 -1.02
N LYS A 71 -16.46 10.23 -1.37
CA LYS A 71 -17.49 9.23 -1.66
C LYS A 71 -17.15 8.48 -2.94
N ALA A 72 -17.69 7.29 -3.10
CA ALA A 72 -17.37 6.41 -4.23
C ALA A 72 -17.61 7.08 -5.61
N ASP A 73 -18.62 7.94 -5.72
CA ASP A 73 -18.96 8.72 -6.92
C ASP A 73 -18.06 9.96 -7.14
N GLU A 74 -17.25 10.32 -6.15
CA GLU A 74 -16.33 11.47 -6.16
C GLU A 74 -14.86 11.04 -6.33
N ILE A 75 -14.54 9.74 -6.24
CA ILE A 75 -13.17 9.24 -6.43
C ILE A 75 -12.80 9.26 -7.92
N GLY A 76 -11.82 10.09 -8.27
CA GLY A 76 -11.27 10.17 -9.62
C GLY A 76 -10.42 8.95 -9.99
N HIS A 77 -10.25 8.72 -11.30
CA HIS A 77 -9.43 7.63 -11.83
C HIS A 77 -7.95 7.77 -11.48
N GLU A 78 -7.49 8.99 -11.21
CA GLU A 78 -6.14 9.29 -10.79
C GLU A 78 -5.78 8.62 -9.46
N THR A 79 -6.74 8.44 -8.54
CA THR A 79 -6.50 7.79 -7.25
C THR A 79 -6.20 6.31 -7.44
N THR A 80 -7.03 5.59 -8.22
CA THR A 80 -6.81 4.17 -8.48
C THR A 80 -5.58 3.93 -9.37
N ALA A 81 -5.33 4.80 -10.35
CA ALA A 81 -4.12 4.74 -11.17
C ALA A 81 -2.84 4.97 -10.35
N ALA A 82 -2.84 5.96 -9.45
CA ALA A 82 -1.70 6.24 -8.58
C ALA A 82 -1.43 5.10 -7.59
N LEU A 83 -2.49 4.53 -6.98
CA LEU A 83 -2.38 3.36 -6.11
C LEU A 83 -1.79 2.16 -6.87
N ALA A 84 -2.27 1.89 -8.09
CA ALA A 84 -1.81 0.78 -8.92
C ALA A 84 -0.34 0.92 -9.38
N VAL A 85 0.19 2.14 -9.51
CA VAL A 85 1.60 2.38 -9.82
C VAL A 85 2.50 2.17 -8.60
N CYS A 86 1.96 2.35 -7.38
CA CYS A 86 2.71 2.16 -6.14
C CYS A 86 2.77 0.68 -5.68
N ALA A 87 1.79 -0.13 -6.09
CA ALA A 87 1.66 -1.55 -5.74
C ALA A 87 2.35 -2.47 -6.75
#